data_AF-A0A7S1EHT6-F1
#
_entry.id   AF-A0A7S1EHT6-F1
#
_cell.length_a   1.000
_cell.length_b   1.000
_cell.length_c   1.000
_cell.angle_alpha   90.00
_cell.angle_beta   90.00
_cell.angle_gamma   90.00
#
_symmetry.space_group_name_H-M   'P 1'
#
loop_
_entity.id
_entity.type
_entity.pdbx_description
1 polymer ?
#
loop_
_entity_poly.entity_id
_entity_poly.type
_entity_poly.pdbx_seq_one_letter_code
_entity_poly.pdbx_strand_id
1 'polypeptide(L)'
;AHHIAESLSDLTYHMYLARRMRKSDLQSAVRSRWQPNEYPPSIQRMYEWTPDECIPEFFTDPSVFTSIHLDMSDLAVPPWAASAEDFVAWHREVLDSPQVTQRLHEWIDVTFGCKLIGDAAVAAKNVPL
;
A
#
# COMPACT_ATOMS: atom_id res chain seq x y z
N ALA A 1 -3.39 -19.06 -19.29
CA ALA A 1 -2.48 -18.47 -18.30
C ALA A 1 -3.28 -17.44 -17.53
N HIS A 2 -3.59 -17.69 -16.26
CA HIS A 2 -4.50 -16.86 -15.47
C HIS A 2 -3.89 -16.59 -14.09
N HIS A 3 -2.81 -15.83 -14.08
CA HIS A 3 -2.24 -15.25 -12.86
C HIS A 3 -2.68 -13.79 -12.78
N ILE A 4 -3.02 -13.29 -11.60
CA ILE A 4 -2.96 -11.86 -11.29
C ILE A 4 -1.47 -11.55 -11.12
N ALA A 5 -0.86 -10.92 -12.11
CA ALA A 5 0.59 -10.68 -12.10
C ALA A 5 0.99 -9.53 -11.15
N GLU A 6 0.05 -8.66 -10.78
CA GLU A 6 0.34 -7.44 -10.03
C GLU A 6 -0.63 -7.31 -8.85
N SER A 7 -0.15 -7.61 -7.65
CA SER A 7 -0.85 -7.31 -6.38
C SER A 7 -0.78 -5.82 -6.03
N LEU A 8 0.10 -5.07 -6.70
CA LEU A 8 0.32 -3.66 -6.54
C LEU A 8 0.55 -3.03 -7.91
N SER A 9 -0.32 -2.11 -8.31
CA SER A 9 -0.16 -1.38 -9.57
C SER A 9 0.89 -0.28 -9.46
N ASP A 10 1.50 0.06 -10.60
CA ASP A 10 2.45 1.18 -10.68
C ASP A 10 1.82 2.51 -10.22
N LEU A 11 0.54 2.73 -10.56
CA LEU A 11 -0.23 3.88 -10.09
C LEU A 11 -0.29 3.92 -8.56
N THR A 12 -0.69 2.82 -7.91
CA THR A 12 -0.79 2.76 -6.46
C THR A 12 0.55 2.95 -5.78
N TYR A 13 1.62 2.34 -6.28
CA TYR A 13 2.96 2.54 -5.76
C TYR A 13 3.35 4.02 -5.74
N HIS A 14 3.09 4.74 -6.85
CA HIS A 14 3.33 6.18 -6.93
C HIS A 14 2.44 7.01 -6.02
N MET A 15 1.19 6.59 -5.79
CA MET A 15 0.31 7.24 -4.82
C MET A 15 0.80 7.07 -3.38
N TYR A 16 1.25 5.87 -3.01
CA TYR A 16 1.74 5.55 -1.67
C TYR A 16 2.99 6.38 -1.33
N LEU A 17 3.91 6.54 -2.27
CA LEU A 17 5.15 7.29 -2.06
C LEU A 17 5.10 8.74 -2.57
N ALA A 18 3.92 9.28 -2.88
CA ALA A 18 3.76 10.61 -3.47
C ALA A 18 4.42 11.73 -2.65
N ARG A 19 4.49 11.57 -1.32
CA ARG A 19 5.14 12.52 -0.40
C ARG A 19 6.65 12.55 -0.53
N ARG A 20 7.27 11.52 -1.11
CA ARG A 20 8.73 11.32 -1.20
C ARG A 20 9.25 11.26 -2.62
N MET A 21 8.40 11.05 -3.61
CA MET A 21 8.77 11.04 -5.01
C MET A 21 8.88 12.46 -5.59
N ARG A 22 9.71 12.60 -6.62
CA ARG A 22 9.83 13.86 -7.36
C ARG A 22 8.56 14.13 -8.14
N LYS A 23 8.21 15.41 -8.30
CA LYS A 23 7.02 15.83 -9.06
C LYS A 23 7.03 15.29 -10.50
N SER A 24 8.19 15.22 -11.15
CA SER A 24 8.32 14.66 -12.50
C SER A 24 7.85 13.22 -12.59
N ASP A 25 8.22 12.40 -11.61
CA ASP A 25 7.93 10.95 -11.60
C ASP A 25 6.43 10.74 -11.36
N LEU A 26 5.86 11.51 -10.42
CA LEU A 26 4.43 11.53 -10.15
C LEU A 26 3.62 12.05 -11.34
N GLN A 27 4.16 13.01 -12.09
CA GLN A 27 3.47 13.53 -13.26
C GLN A 27 3.45 12.55 -14.43
N SER A 28 4.48 11.71 -14.56
CA SER A 28 4.49 10.63 -15.56
C SER A 28 3.58 9.46 -15.18
N ALA A 29 3.53 9.07 -13.90
CA ALA A 29 2.83 7.86 -13.47
C ALA A 29 1.37 8.09 -13.05
N VAL A 30 1.08 9.22 -12.40
CA VAL A 30 -0.25 9.49 -11.81
C VAL A 30 -1.05 10.44 -12.69
N ARG A 31 -0.48 11.61 -13.00
CA ARG A 31 -1.17 12.67 -13.77
C ARG A 31 -0.22 13.70 -14.34
N SER A 32 -0.31 13.98 -15.64
CA SER A 32 0.57 14.94 -16.32
C SER A 32 0.60 16.34 -15.65
N ARG A 33 -0.53 16.81 -15.13
CA ARG A 33 -0.63 18.07 -14.39
C ARG A 33 -0.59 17.84 -12.88
N TRP A 34 0.40 18.43 -12.21
CA TRP A 34 0.53 18.45 -10.75
C TRP A 34 -0.72 19.05 -10.08
N GLN A 35 -1.40 18.24 -9.27
CA GLN A 35 -2.54 18.64 -8.44
C GLN A 35 -2.45 17.91 -7.08
N PRO A 36 -1.81 18.52 -6.07
CA PRO A 36 -1.50 17.85 -4.81
C PRO A 36 -2.75 17.48 -4.01
N ASN A 37 -3.83 18.26 -4.13
CA ASN A 37 -5.10 18.03 -3.43
C ASN A 37 -5.86 16.79 -3.90
N GLU A 38 -5.42 16.18 -4.99
CA GLU A 38 -6.07 15.01 -5.59
C GLU A 38 -5.43 13.70 -5.11
N TYR A 39 -4.32 13.79 -4.36
CA TYR A 39 -3.75 12.64 -3.67
C TYR A 39 -4.50 12.42 -2.35
N PRO A 40 -4.72 11.16 -1.93
CA PRO A 40 -5.39 10.88 -0.66
C PRO A 40 -4.70 11.60 0.50
N PRO A 41 -5.43 12.39 1.32
CA PRO A 41 -4.81 13.18 2.39
C PRO A 41 -4.49 12.34 3.64
N SER A 42 -5.04 11.14 3.76
CA SER A 42 -4.83 10.24 4.91
C SER A 42 -4.63 8.80 4.45
N ILE A 43 -3.97 8.00 5.30
CA ILE A 43 -3.76 6.57 5.04
C ILE A 43 -5.10 5.81 4.98
N GLN A 44 -6.09 6.22 5.78
CA GLN A 44 -7.42 5.64 5.71
C GLN A 44 -8.04 5.87 4.32
N ARG A 45 -7.96 7.11 3.81
CA ARG A 45 -8.51 7.41 2.49
C ARG A 45 -7.76 6.69 1.37
N MET A 46 -6.46 6.45 1.58
CA MET A 46 -5.62 5.68 0.67
C MET A 46 -6.07 4.22 0.56
N TYR A 47 -6.34 3.55 1.69
CA TYR A 47 -6.86 2.17 1.70
C TYR A 47 -8.28 2.03 1.14
N GLU A 48 -9.11 3.07 1.23
CA GLU A 48 -10.45 3.07 0.61
C GLU A 48 -10.40 3.18 -0.92
N TRP A 49 -9.27 3.63 -1.47
CA TRP A 49 -9.14 3.98 -2.90
C TRP A 49 -8.61 2.86 -3.77
N THR A 50 -7.88 1.91 -3.19
CA THR A 50 -7.23 0.84 -3.93
C THR A 50 -7.37 -0.48 -3.19
N PRO A 51 -7.70 -1.58 -3.90
CA PRO A 51 -7.66 -2.93 -3.32
C PRO A 51 -6.24 -3.49 -3.31
N ASP A 52 -5.24 -2.76 -3.84
CA ASP A 52 -3.86 -3.21 -3.96
C ASP A 52 -3.20 -3.44 -2.59
N GLU A 53 -2.27 -4.37 -2.57
CA GLU A 53 -1.49 -4.73 -1.40
C GLU A 53 -0.62 -3.56 -0.89
N CYS A 54 -0.26 -3.64 0.39
CA CYS A 54 0.60 -2.65 1.03
C CYS A 54 2.06 -2.72 0.56
N ILE A 55 2.79 -1.61 0.70
CA ILE A 55 4.25 -1.56 0.47
C ILE A 55 5.02 -1.79 1.77
N PRO A 56 6.25 -2.34 1.71
CA PRO A 56 7.08 -2.57 2.91
C PRO A 56 7.36 -1.32 3.74
N GLU A 57 7.42 -0.15 3.12
CA GLU A 57 7.69 1.12 3.78
C GLU A 57 6.65 1.46 4.85
N PHE A 58 5.41 1.00 4.71
CA PHE A 58 4.37 1.16 5.74
C PHE A 58 4.65 0.40 7.05
N PHE A 59 5.65 -0.50 7.05
CA PHE A 59 6.12 -1.24 8.22
C PHE A 59 7.56 -0.86 8.62
N THR A 60 8.26 -0.07 7.81
CA THR A 60 9.71 0.12 7.93
C THR A 60 10.18 1.56 7.92
N ASP A 61 9.52 2.46 7.18
CA ASP A 61 9.97 3.84 6.98
C ASP A 61 8.84 4.85 7.25
N PRO A 62 8.85 5.56 8.40
CA PRO A 62 7.87 6.61 8.68
C PRO A 62 8.03 7.85 7.78
N SER A 63 9.16 8.00 7.08
CA SER A 63 9.39 9.15 6.21
C SER A 63 8.37 9.22 5.08
N VAL A 64 7.78 8.10 4.65
CA VAL A 64 6.76 8.06 3.59
C VAL A 64 5.49 8.85 3.92
N PHE A 65 5.26 9.16 5.20
CA PHE A 65 4.14 10.00 5.64
C PHE A 65 4.47 11.50 5.59
N THR A 66 5.73 11.89 5.50
CA THR A 66 6.16 13.29 5.49
C THR A 66 6.44 13.82 4.08
N SER A 67 5.75 14.88 3.70
CA SER A 67 5.84 15.51 2.39
C SER A 67 7.14 16.30 2.20
N ILE A 68 7.81 16.07 1.07
CA ILE A 68 8.90 16.94 0.57
C ILE A 68 8.35 18.14 -0.21
N HIS A 69 7.06 18.15 -0.53
CA HIS A 69 6.43 19.18 -1.35
C HIS A 69 5.75 20.21 -0.47
N LEU A 70 6.15 21.48 -0.58
CA LEU A 70 5.59 22.58 0.20
C LEU A 70 4.08 22.78 -0.01
N ASP A 71 3.55 22.34 -1.15
CA ASP A 71 2.16 22.48 -1.58
C ASP A 71 1.34 21.19 -1.41
N MET A 72 1.89 20.17 -0.75
CA MET A 72 1.20 18.91 -0.44
C MET A 72 1.37 18.63 1.05
N SER A 73 0.27 18.35 1.75
CA SER A 73 0.34 18.00 3.17
C SER A 73 0.96 16.62 3.39
N ASP A 74 1.50 16.43 4.58
CA ASP A 74 1.82 15.11 5.12
C ASP A 74 0.60 14.18 5.03
N LEU A 75 0.88 12.88 4.92
CA LEU A 75 -0.15 11.86 4.90
C LEU A 75 -0.63 11.63 6.34
N ALA A 76 -1.88 12.00 6.61
CA ALA A 76 -2.44 11.85 7.94
C ALA A 76 -2.58 10.38 8.35
N VAL A 77 -2.16 10.08 9.58
CA VAL A 77 -2.34 8.78 10.25
C VAL A 77 -3.63 8.76 11.07
N PRO A 78 -4.13 7.57 11.50
CA PRO A 78 -5.32 7.47 12.31
C PRO A 78 -5.19 8.20 13.66
N PRO A 79 -6.31 8.67 14.26
CA PRO A 79 -6.28 9.50 15.47
C PRO A 79 -5.75 8.79 16.73
N TRP A 80 -5.65 7.47 16.72
CA TRP A 80 -5.07 6.69 17.81
C TRP A 80 -3.53 6.63 17.75
N ALA A 81 -2.93 6.93 16.59
CA ALA A 81 -1.49 7.03 16.44
C ALA A 81 -1.05 8.46 16.77
N ALA A 82 -0.08 8.61 17.67
CA ALA A 82 0.41 9.94 18.04
C ALA A 82 1.35 10.54 16.98
N SER A 83 1.98 9.71 16.16
CA SER A 83 2.90 10.10 15.08
C SER A 83 2.95 9.05 13.95
N ALA A 84 3.63 9.37 12.86
CA ALA A 84 3.88 8.40 11.78
C ALA A 84 4.83 7.28 12.24
N GLU A 85 5.79 7.62 13.09
CA GLU A 85 6.70 6.69 13.74
C GLU A 85 5.93 5.66 14.59
N ASP A 86 4.99 6.13 15.41
CA ASP A 86 4.14 5.26 16.24
C ASP A 86 3.25 4.36 15.37
N PHE A 87 2.72 4.91 14.27
CA PHE A 87 1.89 4.16 13.33
C PHE A 87 2.68 3.03 12.64
N VAL A 88 3.89 3.32 12.16
CA VAL A 88 4.78 2.32 11.54
C VAL A 88 5.24 1.28 12.56
N ALA A 89 5.56 1.69 13.78
CA ALA A 89 5.91 0.76 14.87
C ALA A 89 4.74 -0.18 15.20
N TRP A 90 3.52 0.35 15.28
CA TRP A 90 2.31 -0.45 15.49
C TRP A 90 2.07 -1.44 14.34
N HIS A 91 2.20 -1.02 13.09
CA HIS A 91 2.09 -1.93 11.94
C HIS A 91 3.08 -3.09 12.03
N ARG A 92 4.32 -2.82 12.42
CA ARG A 92 5.35 -3.85 12.59
C ARG A 92 4.99 -4.83 13.71
N GLU A 93 4.53 -4.33 14.85
CA GLU A 93 4.09 -5.18 15.97
C GLU A 93 2.93 -6.09 15.57
N VAL A 94 1.97 -5.58 14.81
CA VAL A 94 0.85 -6.38 14.30
C VAL A 94 1.33 -7.44 13.30
N LEU A 95 2.26 -7.10 12.41
CA LEU A 95 2.85 -8.05 11.45
C LEU A 95 3.57 -9.20 12.16
N ASP A 96 4.29 -8.90 13.25
CA ASP A 96 5.02 -9.88 14.06
C ASP A 96 4.12 -10.60 15.10
N SER A 97 2.84 -10.26 15.16
CA SER A 97 1.91 -10.84 16.13
C SER A 97 1.68 -12.34 15.88
N PRO A 98 1.35 -13.12 16.93
CA PRO A 98 0.98 -14.53 16.77
C PRO A 98 -0.17 -14.75 15.78
N GLN A 99 -1.14 -13.83 15.74
CA GLN A 99 -2.32 -13.89 14.88
C GLN A 99 -1.91 -13.82 13.40
N VAL A 100 -1.04 -12.87 13.04
CA VAL A 100 -0.53 -12.75 11.68
C VAL A 100 0.43 -13.89 11.36
N THR A 101 1.36 -14.20 12.27
CA THR A 101 2.34 -15.29 12.09
C THR A 101 1.66 -16.63 11.78
N GLN A 102 0.60 -16.98 12.49
CA GLN A 102 -0.13 -18.24 12.28
C GLN A 102 -0.83 -18.31 10.92
N ARG A 103 -1.13 -17.16 10.29
CA ARG A 103 -1.95 -17.08 9.06
C ARG A 103 -1.19 -16.51 7.86
N LEU A 104 0.03 -16.02 8.04
CA LEU A 104 0.82 -15.40 6.99
C LEU A 104 1.02 -16.34 5.79
N HIS A 105 1.13 -17.64 6.04
CA HIS A 105 1.21 -18.66 5.01
C HIS A 105 -0.01 -18.68 4.07
N GLU A 106 -1.22 -18.33 4.58
CA GLU A 106 -2.42 -18.22 3.75
C GLU A 106 -2.30 -17.09 2.73
N TRP A 107 -1.69 -15.96 3.14
CA TRP A 107 -1.38 -14.84 2.25
C TRP A 107 -0.28 -15.21 1.24
N ILE A 108 0.78 -15.89 1.69
CA ILE A 108 1.83 -16.41 0.79
C ILE A 108 1.23 -17.33 -0.28
N ASP A 109 0.27 -18.19 0.07
CA ASP A 109 -0.37 -19.07 -0.90
C ASP A 109 -1.08 -18.33 -2.03
N VAL A 110 -1.74 -17.19 -1.73
CA VAL A 110 -2.45 -16.39 -2.73
C VAL A 110 -1.53 -15.45 -3.50
N THR A 111 -0.44 -14.99 -2.90
CA THR A 111 0.49 -14.03 -3.55
C THR A 111 1.62 -14.73 -4.32
N PHE A 112 2.10 -15.88 -3.84
CA PHE A 112 3.28 -16.56 -4.38
C PHE A 112 3.12 -18.08 -4.54
N GLY A 113 2.08 -18.68 -3.94
CA GLY A 113 1.99 -20.12 -3.74
C GLY A 113 0.90 -20.83 -4.54
N CYS A 114 0.32 -21.86 -3.93
CA CYS A 114 -0.54 -22.82 -4.62
C CYS A 114 -1.92 -22.27 -5.02
N LYS A 115 -2.33 -21.11 -4.49
CA LYS A 115 -3.61 -20.45 -4.79
C LYS A 115 -3.47 -19.35 -5.86
N LEU A 116 -2.40 -19.41 -6.65
CA LEU A 116 -2.17 -18.50 -7.78
C LEU A 116 -2.90 -18.90 -9.06
N ILE A 117 -3.19 -20.18 -9.26
CA ILE A 117 -3.83 -20.70 -10.50
C ILE A 117 -4.80 -21.84 -10.23
N GLY A 118 -5.59 -22.15 -11.26
CA GLY A 118 -6.49 -23.29 -11.30
C GLY A 118 -7.63 -23.18 -10.29
N ASP A 119 -8.22 -24.31 -9.94
CA ASP A 119 -9.39 -24.38 -9.06
C ASP A 119 -9.14 -23.77 -7.67
N ALA A 120 -7.89 -23.85 -7.19
CA ALA A 120 -7.48 -23.26 -5.92
C ALA A 120 -7.56 -21.72 -5.94
N ALA A 121 -7.12 -21.09 -7.04
CA ALA A 121 -7.25 -19.64 -7.23
C ALA A 121 -8.72 -19.21 -7.36
N VAL A 122 -9.54 -19.97 -8.11
CA VAL A 122 -10.97 -19.70 -8.25
C VAL A 122 -11.68 -19.77 -6.89
N ALA A 123 -11.40 -20.81 -6.10
CA ALA A 123 -11.95 -20.98 -4.76
C ALA A 123 -11.52 -19.84 -3.81
N ALA A 124 -10.28 -19.37 -3.94
CA ALA A 124 -9.75 -18.23 -3.19
C ALA A 124 -10.18 -16.87 -3.74
N LYS A 125 -10.95 -16.82 -4.84
CA LYS A 125 -11.30 -15.59 -5.59
C LYS A 125 -10.06 -14.78 -6.02
N ASN A 126 -8.96 -15.46 -6.30
CA ASN A 126 -7.68 -14.89 -6.70
C ASN A 126 -7.42 -15.06 -8.20
N VAL A 127 -8.45 -14.79 -9.02
CA VAL A 127 -8.38 -14.87 -10.47
C VAL A 127 -8.66 -13.48 -11.06
N PRO A 128 -7.92 -13.05 -12.09
CA PRO A 128 -8.18 -11.77 -12.75
C PRO A 128 -9.58 -11.79 -13.38
N LEU A 129 -10.27 -10.65 -13.34
CA LEU A 129 -11.53 -10.42 -14.03
C LEU A 129 -11.35 -10.46 -15.56
#